data_AF-A0A7T9CDF8-F1
#
_entry.id   AF-A0A7T9CDF8-F1
#
_cell.length_a   1.000
_cell.length_b   1.000
_cell.length_c   1.000
_cell.angle_alpha   90.00
_cell.angle_beta   90.00
_cell.angle_gamma   90.00
#
_symmetry.space_group_name_H-M   'P 1'
#
loop_
_entity.id
_entity.type
_entity.pdbx_description
1 polymer ?
#
loop_
_entity_poly.entity_id
_entity_poly.type
_entity_poly.pdbx_seq_one_letter_code
_entity_poly.pdbx_strand_id
1 'polypeptide(L)'
;MQKNTAFSLGNIALIDKIDSETNFFASVLGGVGGRSKSFIPSVKLSSATNSINRYRSIRFWTLPPDELLKTLGFEDTISDRSLYRTLERLGERKSIVLDQFQRWISQQSLVDPTQFVDFSSSYFEGTKCPLGS
;
A
#
# COMPACT_ATOMS: atom_id res chain seq x y z
N MET A 1 25.89 2.34 20.03
CA MET A 1 25.38 1.01 19.60
C MET A 1 24.36 1.22 18.49
N GLN A 2 24.65 0.81 17.25
CA GLN A 2 23.63 0.69 16.21
C GLN A 2 22.64 -0.38 16.66
N LYS A 3 21.37 0.01 16.83
CA LYS A 3 20.30 -0.90 17.24
C LYS A 3 19.98 -1.78 16.03
N ASN A 4 20.35 -3.05 16.08
CA ASN A 4 20.00 -4.02 15.04
C ASN A 4 18.48 -4.05 14.89
N THR A 5 18.00 -3.43 13.82
CA THR A 5 16.58 -3.38 13.48
C THR A 5 16.40 -4.30 12.29
N ALA A 6 15.75 -5.44 12.53
CA ALA A 6 15.40 -6.35 11.45
C ALA A 6 14.28 -5.70 10.62
N PHE A 7 14.61 -5.21 9.43
CA PHE A 7 13.62 -4.74 8.47
C PHE A 7 13.13 -5.94 7.66
N SER A 8 11.80 -6.09 7.51
CA SER A 8 11.23 -7.09 6.61
C SER A 8 11.49 -6.65 5.16
N LEU A 9 12.70 -6.93 4.67
CA LEU A 9 13.10 -6.77 3.27
C LEU A 9 12.15 -7.54 2.34
N GLY A 10 11.66 -8.70 2.81
CA GLY A 10 10.69 -9.52 2.07
C GLY A 10 9.41 -8.76 1.73
N ASN A 11 8.86 -7.96 2.65
CA ASN A 11 7.63 -7.20 2.38
C ASN A 11 7.86 -6.10 1.33
N ILE A 12 8.97 -5.37 1.44
CA ILE A 12 9.33 -4.30 0.51
C ILE A 12 9.55 -4.89 -0.89
N ALA A 13 10.35 -5.95 -0.99
CA ALA A 13 10.64 -6.62 -2.25
C ALA A 13 9.38 -7.23 -2.88
N LEU A 14 8.47 -7.81 -2.07
CA LEU A 14 7.21 -8.35 -2.55
C LEU A 14 6.30 -7.26 -3.09
N ILE A 15 6.14 -6.15 -2.36
CA ILE A 15 5.35 -5.00 -2.81
C ILE A 15 5.89 -4.44 -4.12
N ASP A 16 7.21 -4.29 -4.23
CA ASP A 16 7.82 -3.72 -5.41
C ASP A 16 7.73 -4.65 -6.63
N LYS A 17 7.91 -5.97 -6.41
CA LYS A 17 7.68 -6.98 -7.44
C LYS A 17 6.24 -6.96 -7.95
N ILE A 18 5.26 -7.01 -7.04
CA ILE A 18 3.84 -6.99 -7.42
C ILE A 18 3.52 -5.70 -8.17
N ASP A 19 3.99 -4.54 -7.71
CA ASP A 19 3.74 -3.27 -8.40
C ASP A 19 4.40 -3.22 -9.78
N SER A 20 5.59 -3.81 -9.95
CA SER A 20 6.25 -3.89 -11.26
C SER A 20 5.47 -4.74 -12.28
N GLU A 21 4.78 -5.79 -11.81
CA GLU A 21 3.99 -6.69 -12.66
C GLU A 21 2.60 -6.13 -12.95
N THR A 22 2.01 -5.41 -11.98
CA THR A 22 0.60 -5.04 -12.00
C THR A 22 0.32 -3.55 -12.19
N ASN A 23 1.35 -2.71 -12.03
CA ASN A 23 1.27 -1.25 -12.00
C ASN A 23 0.18 -0.74 -11.04
N PHE A 24 -0.05 -1.46 -9.95
CA PHE A 24 -1.16 -1.27 -9.02
C PHE A 24 -1.18 0.15 -8.43
N PHE A 25 -0.05 0.61 -7.87
CA PHE A 25 -0.03 1.88 -7.13
C PHE A 25 -0.26 3.07 -8.08
N ALA A 26 0.30 3.03 -9.29
CA ALA A 26 0.06 4.08 -10.28
C ALA A 26 -1.39 4.07 -10.80
N SER A 27 -1.99 2.88 -10.94
CA SER A 27 -3.36 2.73 -11.46
C SER A 27 -4.43 3.11 -10.44
N VAL A 28 -4.24 2.77 -9.17
CA VAL A 28 -5.23 2.96 -8.10
C VAL A 28 -5.04 4.29 -7.35
N LEU A 29 -3.81 4.77 -7.26
CA LEU A 29 -3.47 6.03 -6.57
C LEU A 29 -3.10 7.15 -7.53
N GLY A 30 -3.28 6.93 -8.83
CA GLY A 30 -3.09 7.92 -9.88
C GLY A 30 -3.91 9.19 -9.59
N GLY A 31 -3.24 10.34 -9.58
CA GLY A 31 -3.86 11.63 -9.30
C GLY A 31 -4.19 11.91 -7.83
N VAL A 32 -4.06 10.94 -6.92
CA VAL A 32 -4.28 11.13 -5.47
C VAL A 32 -3.15 11.96 -4.85
N GLY A 33 -1.91 11.69 -5.25
CA GLY A 33 -0.71 12.36 -4.73
C GLY A 33 -0.47 13.79 -5.20
N GLY A 34 -1.21 14.27 -6.21
CA GLY A 34 -0.98 15.57 -6.84
C GLY A 34 0.42 15.68 -7.44
N ARG A 35 1.17 16.74 -7.09
CA ARG A 35 2.56 16.98 -7.56
C ARG A 35 3.64 16.30 -6.69
N SER A 36 3.26 15.51 -5.69
CA SER A 36 4.22 14.89 -4.78
C SER A 36 4.85 13.64 -5.41
N LYS A 37 6.13 13.74 -5.77
CA LYS A 37 6.92 12.62 -6.29
C LYS A 37 7.09 11.49 -5.28
N SER A 38 7.15 11.82 -4.00
CA SER A 38 7.33 10.87 -2.90
C SER A 38 6.03 10.22 -2.41
N PHE A 39 4.88 10.50 -3.05
CA PHE A 39 3.59 9.99 -2.60
C PHE A 39 3.51 8.47 -2.70
N ILE A 40 3.68 7.90 -3.90
CA ILE A 40 3.64 6.44 -4.12
C ILE A 40 4.69 5.72 -3.25
N PRO A 41 5.97 6.16 -3.22
CA PRO A 41 6.97 5.61 -2.30
C PRO A 41 6.53 5.61 -0.83
N SER A 42 5.88 6.69 -0.36
CA SER A 42 5.37 6.79 1.02
C SER A 42 4.24 5.81 1.31
N VAL A 43 3.38 5.54 0.34
CA VAL A 43 2.34 4.53 0.49
C VAL A 43 2.94 3.13 0.51
N LYS A 44 3.87 2.81 -0.41
CA LYS A 44 4.60 1.54 -0.41
C LYS A 44 5.31 1.29 0.93
N LEU A 45 6.00 2.30 1.46
CA LEU A 45 6.66 2.24 2.76
C LEU A 45 5.66 1.97 3.89
N SER A 46 4.54 2.67 3.91
CA SER A 46 3.48 2.52 4.91
C SER A 46 2.84 1.12 4.88
N SER A 47 2.66 0.55 3.68
CA SER A 47 2.18 -0.81 3.48
C SER A 47 3.20 -1.85 3.94
N ALA A 48 4.48 -1.68 3.59
CA ALA A 48 5.55 -2.63 3.93
C ALA A 48 5.83 -2.68 5.44
N THR A 49 5.73 -1.54 6.11
CA THR A 49 5.96 -1.39 7.56
C THR A 49 4.75 -1.82 8.42
N ASN A 50 3.69 -2.35 7.79
CA ASN A 50 2.46 -2.83 8.45
C ASN A 50 1.73 -1.77 9.31
N SER A 51 2.00 -0.48 9.05
CA SER A 51 1.36 0.64 9.76
C SER A 51 -0.10 0.84 9.40
N ILE A 52 -0.56 0.23 8.30
CA ILE A 52 -1.94 0.37 7.80
C ILE A 52 -2.90 -0.58 8.54
N ASN A 53 -2.44 -1.76 8.97
CA ASN A 53 -3.28 -2.78 9.63
C ASN A 53 -3.08 -2.90 11.14
N ARG A 54 -1.93 -2.45 11.68
CA ARG A 54 -1.73 -2.41 13.12
C ARG A 54 -1.97 -0.99 13.60
N TYR A 55 -2.85 -0.85 14.60
CA TYR A 55 -3.03 0.32 15.46
C TYR A 55 -1.74 0.70 16.22
N ARG A 56 -0.59 0.75 15.56
CA ARG A 56 0.60 1.39 16.11
C ARG A 56 0.30 2.86 16.10
N SER A 57 0.16 3.39 17.30
CA SER A 57 0.20 4.82 17.60
C SER A 57 1.14 5.53 16.61
N ILE A 58 0.59 6.53 15.92
CA ILE A 58 1.14 7.46 14.93
C ILE A 58 2.32 8.28 15.51
N ARG A 59 3.17 7.67 16.34
CA ARG A 59 4.14 8.37 17.19
C ARG A 59 5.57 7.89 17.01
N PHE A 60 5.81 6.76 16.35
CA PHE A 60 7.16 6.25 16.11
C PHE A 60 7.27 5.55 14.77
N TRP A 61 7.54 6.31 13.71
CA TRP A 61 8.08 5.74 12.48
C TRP A 61 9.52 5.31 12.75
N THR A 62 9.75 3.99 12.76
CA THR A 62 11.13 3.50 12.62
C THR A 62 11.42 3.49 11.13
N LEU A 63 11.96 4.61 10.63
CA LEU A 63 12.34 4.72 9.22
C LEU A 63 13.41 3.66 8.89
N PRO A 64 13.25 2.94 7.77
CA PRO A 64 14.30 2.07 7.30
C PRO A 64 15.54 2.87 6.88
N PRO A 65 16.71 2.20 6.77
CA PRO A 65 17.94 2.83 6.32
C PRO A 65 17.78 3.48 4.95
N ASP A 66 18.56 4.52 4.68
CA ASP A 66 18.48 5.31 3.45
C ASP A 66 18.59 4.46 2.17
N GLU A 67 19.36 3.36 2.21
CA GLU A 67 19.46 2.41 1.10
C GLU A 67 18.10 1.81 0.72
N LEU A 68 17.31 1.39 1.71
CA LEU A 68 15.97 0.84 1.50
C LEU A 68 14.96 1.92 1.08
N LEU A 69 15.15 3.15 1.54
CA LEU A 69 14.34 4.28 1.07
C LEU A 69 14.63 4.58 -0.40
N LYS A 70 15.89 4.56 -0.83
CA LYS A 70 16.25 4.75 -2.24
C LYS A 70 15.66 3.66 -3.13
N THR A 71 15.65 2.40 -2.69
CA THR A 71 15.00 1.32 -3.45
C THR A 71 13.50 1.52 -3.63
N LEU A 72 12.84 2.21 -2.70
CA LEU A 72 11.42 2.55 -2.79
C LEU A 72 11.13 3.80 -3.65
N GLY A 73 12.17 4.46 -4.18
CA GLY A 73 12.04 5.66 -5.00
C GLY A 73 12.06 6.99 -4.22
N PHE A 74 12.60 7.00 -3.00
CA PHE A 74 12.86 8.26 -2.30
C PHE A 74 14.17 8.89 -2.79
N GLU A 75 14.10 10.14 -3.27
CA GLU A 75 15.27 10.93 -3.67
C GLU A 75 15.95 11.61 -2.47
N ASP A 76 15.16 12.01 -1.47
CA ASP A 76 15.59 12.77 -0.28
C ASP A 76 15.22 12.07 1.04
N THR A 77 15.82 12.54 2.13
CA THR A 77 15.43 12.14 3.49
C THR A 77 13.97 12.47 3.76
N ILE A 78 13.20 11.46 4.17
CA ILE A 78 11.78 11.64 4.45
C ILE A 78 11.54 12.02 5.91
N SER A 79 10.67 13.00 6.12
CA SER A 79 10.22 13.37 7.46
C SER A 79 8.93 12.65 7.84
N ASP A 80 8.74 12.40 9.12
CA ASP A 80 7.48 11.88 9.68
C ASP A 80 6.27 12.72 9.23
N ARG A 81 6.43 14.05 9.17
CA ARG A 81 5.39 14.97 8.70
C ARG A 81 4.97 14.67 7.26
N SER A 82 5.92 14.34 6.39
CA SER A 82 5.62 13.98 5.00
C SER A 82 4.82 12.68 4.93
N LEU A 83 5.17 11.68 5.74
CA LEU A 83 4.43 10.42 5.83
C LEU A 83 3.00 10.63 6.35
N TYR A 84 2.83 11.43 7.40
CA TYR A 84 1.50 11.74 7.93
C TYR A 84 0.61 12.47 6.92
N ARG A 85 1.16 13.43 6.18
CA ARG A 85 0.42 14.12 5.10
C ARG A 85 0.02 13.18 3.97
N THR A 86 0.84 12.18 3.66
CA THR A 86 0.48 11.13 2.68
C THR A 86 -0.74 10.34 3.18
N LEU A 87 -0.74 9.92 4.45
CA LEU A 87 -1.87 9.20 5.05
C LEU A 87 -3.14 10.05 5.12
N GLU A 88 -3.02 11.32 5.51
CA GLU A 88 -4.12 12.28 5.54
C GLU A 88 -4.77 12.41 4.16
N ARG A 89 -3.97 12.61 3.10
CA ARG A 89 -4.46 12.68 1.72
C ARG A 89 -5.15 11.40 1.24
N LEU A 90 -4.63 10.23 1.62
CA LEU A 90 -5.29 8.95 1.35
C LEU A 90 -6.66 8.88 2.04
N GLY A 91 -6.72 9.30 3.31
CA GLY A 91 -7.96 9.34 4.09
C GLY A 91 -9.01 10.29 3.51
N GLU A 92 -8.62 11.50 3.14
CA GLU A 92 -9.50 12.50 2.51
C GLU A 92 -10.09 12.01 1.19
N ARG A 93 -9.31 11.23 0.41
CA ARG A 93 -9.68 10.76 -0.92
C ARG A 93 -10.12 9.29 -0.93
N LYS A 94 -10.50 8.74 0.24
CA LYS A 94 -10.83 7.31 0.39
C LYS A 94 -11.88 6.81 -0.61
N SER A 95 -12.90 7.61 -0.91
CA SER A 95 -13.98 7.23 -1.84
C SER A 95 -13.47 7.08 -3.27
N ILE A 96 -12.59 8.00 -3.70
CA ILE A 96 -11.94 7.96 -5.00
C ILE A 96 -11.00 6.76 -5.10
N VAL A 97 -10.19 6.52 -4.05
CA VAL A 97 -9.28 5.37 -4.00
C VAL A 97 -10.05 4.05 -4.08
N LEU A 98 -11.16 3.94 -3.36
CA LEU A 98 -12.01 2.74 -3.39
C LEU A 98 -12.65 2.53 -4.77
N ASP A 99 -13.17 3.58 -5.42
CA ASP A 99 -13.71 3.48 -6.77
C ASP A 99 -12.63 3.07 -7.80
N GLN A 100 -11.44 3.69 -7.75
CA GLN A 100 -10.32 3.31 -8.62
C GLN A 100 -9.86 1.87 -8.38
N PHE A 101 -9.82 1.44 -7.11
CA PHE A 101 -9.50 0.06 -6.75
C PHE A 101 -10.51 -0.94 -7.33
N GLN A 102 -11.82 -0.65 -7.20
CA GLN A 102 -12.87 -1.52 -7.75
C GLN A 102 -12.79 -1.63 -9.28
N ARG A 103 -12.50 -0.51 -9.96
CA ARG A 103 -12.27 -0.51 -11.41
C ARG A 103 -11.05 -1.34 -11.79
N TRP A 104 -9.96 -1.21 -11.03
CA TRP A 104 -8.74 -1.96 -11.26
C TRP A 104 -8.97 -3.48 -11.09
N ILE A 105 -9.63 -3.93 -10.01
CA ILE A 105 -9.98 -5.35 -9.82
C ILE A 105 -10.84 -5.86 -10.97
N SER A 106 -11.81 -5.06 -11.42
CA SER A 106 -12.68 -5.41 -12.56
C SER A 106 -11.88 -5.58 -13.85
N GLN A 107 -10.93 -4.69 -14.13
CA GLN A 107 -10.06 -4.75 -15.31
C GLN A 107 -9.12 -5.95 -15.28
N GLN A 108 -8.61 -6.31 -14.10
CA GLN A 108 -7.77 -7.49 -13.92
C GLN A 108 -8.58 -8.81 -13.92
N SER A 109 -9.88 -8.75 -14.17
CA SER A 109 -10.78 -9.91 -14.14
C SER A 109 -10.77 -10.65 -12.79
N LEU A 110 -10.42 -9.95 -11.70
CA LEU A 110 -10.36 -10.49 -10.33
C LEU A 110 -11.74 -10.48 -9.65
N VAL A 111 -12.73 -9.85 -10.27
CA VAL A 111 -14.14 -9.91 -9.83
C VAL A 111 -14.75 -11.23 -10.32
N ASP A 112 -15.26 -12.03 -9.38
CA ASP A 112 -16.11 -13.16 -9.71
C ASP A 112 -17.52 -12.64 -10.05
N PRO A 113 -18.09 -13.01 -11.21
CA PRO A 113 -19.49 -12.70 -11.52
C PRO A 113 -20.48 -13.37 -10.54
N THR A 114 -20.03 -14.39 -9.81
CA THR A 114 -20.80 -15.15 -8.84
C THR A 114 -20.29 -14.79 -7.45
N GLN A 115 -20.95 -13.83 -6.80
CA GLN A 115 -20.72 -13.56 -5.39
C GLN A 115 -21.70 -14.41 -4.58
N PHE A 116 -21.18 -15.40 -3.85
CA PHE A 116 -21.99 -16.11 -2.86
C PHE A 116 -21.99 -15.29 -1.58
N VAL A 117 -23.15 -14.77 -1.18
CA VAL A 117 -23.29 -14.09 0.10
C VAL A 117 -23.45 -15.18 1.16
N ASP A 118 -22.35 -15.54 1.82
CA ASP A 118 -22.40 -16.33 3.04
C ASP A 118 -22.76 -15.41 4.22
N PHE A 119 -24.00 -15.51 4.70
CA PHE A 119 -24.47 -14.74 5.85
C PHE A 119 -23.80 -15.15 7.17
N SER A 120 -22.99 -16.21 7.18
CA SER A 120 -22.30 -16.71 8.37
C SER A 120 -20.84 -16.22 8.51
N SER A 121 -20.26 -15.58 7.48
CA SER A 121 -18.88 -15.11 7.51
C SER A 121 -18.69 -13.74 6.84
N SER A 122 -17.83 -12.89 7.40
CA SER A 122 -17.64 -11.49 6.99
C SER A 122 -16.81 -11.29 5.70
N TYR A 123 -16.68 -12.31 4.85
CA TYR A 123 -15.82 -12.27 3.67
C TYR A 123 -16.54 -12.80 2.42
N PHE A 124 -16.18 -12.26 1.26
CA PHE A 124 -16.68 -12.71 -0.04
C PHE A 124 -15.81 -13.87 -0.55
N GLU A 125 -16.43 -15.02 -0.80
CA GLU A 125 -15.80 -16.14 -1.51
C GLU A 125 -15.96 -15.98 -3.02
N GLY A 126 -14.90 -16.30 -3.78
CA GLY A 126 -14.89 -16.25 -5.24
C GLY A 126 -13.71 -17.05 -5.81
N THR A 127 -13.92 -17.65 -6.98
CA THR A 127 -12.97 -18.56 -7.66
C THR A 127 -11.73 -17.86 -8.24
N LYS A 128 -11.69 -16.52 -8.19
CA LYS A 128 -10.67 -15.69 -8.83
C LYS A 128 -9.76 -14.93 -7.87
N CYS A 129 -9.87 -15.14 -6.56
CA CYS A 129 -8.98 -14.51 -5.61
C CYS A 129 -7.60 -15.21 -5.64
N PRO A 130 -6.51 -14.55 -6.09
CA PRO A 130 -5.19 -15.19 -6.23
C PRO A 130 -4.50 -15.46 -4.87
N LEU A 131 -5.18 -15.17 -3.76
CA LEU A 131 -4.71 -15.44 -2.39
C LEU A 131 -5.50 -16.56 -1.69
N GLY A 132 -6.45 -17.18 -2.41
CA GLY A 132 -7.30 -18.26 -1.91
C GLY A 132 -7.14 -19.52 -2.77
N SER A 133 -5.95 -20.09 -2.75
CA SER A 133 -5.66 -21.47 -3.18
C SER A 133 -4.65 -22.08 -2.24
#